data_AF-A0A7C4DUL2-F1
#
_entry.id   AF-A0A7C4DUL2-F1
#
_cell.length_a   1.000
_cell.length_b   1.000
_cell.length_c   1.000
_cell.angle_alpha   90.00
_cell.angle_beta   90.00
_cell.angle_gamma   90.00
#
_symmetry.space_group_name_H-M   'P 1'
#
loop_
_entity.id
_entity.type
_entity.pdbx_description
1 polymer ?
#
loop_
_entity_poly.entity_id
_entity_poly.type
_entity_poly.pdbx_seq_one_letter_code
_entity_poly.pdbx_strand_id
1 'polypeptide(L)'
;MSKNSCPAIEGFRETCRRIIYSSLGESAGKAALLFMQRDLGRDPFDALWEDPRGVYCAMEKIFGRGVKVLVHILVAGINRERGLNISPERFLELMCSGNQSSVEEIRSIVKGTRNIR
;
A
#
# COMPACT_ATOMS: atom_id res chain seq x y z
N MET A 1 2.95 -21.61 -7.22
CA MET A 1 3.61 -21.11 -8.44
C MET A 1 3.62 -19.58 -8.38
N SER A 2 4.69 -18.97 -7.85
CA SER A 2 4.84 -17.52 -7.87
C SER A 2 5.45 -17.12 -9.22
N LYS A 3 4.63 -16.56 -10.11
CA LYS A 3 5.06 -16.05 -11.42
C LYS A 3 5.77 -14.71 -11.21
N ASN A 4 7.04 -14.64 -11.62
CA ASN A 4 7.82 -13.44 -11.93
C ASN A 4 7.20 -12.11 -11.45
N SER A 5 7.51 -11.74 -10.21
CA SER A 5 7.22 -10.39 -9.72
C SER A 5 7.89 -9.37 -10.65
N CYS A 6 7.13 -8.49 -11.27
CA CYS A 6 7.68 -7.39 -12.07
C CYS A 6 8.65 -6.57 -11.19
N PRO A 7 9.86 -6.20 -11.66
CA PRO A 7 10.83 -5.43 -10.87
C PRO A 7 10.26 -4.14 -10.26
N ALA A 8 9.30 -3.51 -10.95
CA ALA A 8 8.58 -2.33 -10.46
C ALA A 8 7.77 -2.60 -9.18
N ILE A 9 7.14 -3.80 -9.08
CA ILE A 9 6.34 -4.24 -7.93
C ILE A 9 7.25 -4.55 -6.74
N GLU A 10 8.39 -5.20 -6.99
CA GLU A 10 9.36 -5.51 -5.94
C GLU A 10 9.94 -4.23 -5.32
N GLY A 11 10.38 -3.28 -6.15
CA GLY A 11 10.81 -1.99 -5.63
C GLY A 11 9.70 -1.26 -4.87
N PHE A 12 8.44 -1.38 -5.30
CA PHE A 12 7.32 -0.67 -4.66
C PHE A 12 7.05 -1.22 -3.27
N ARG A 13 7.04 -2.56 -3.18
CA ARG A 13 6.95 -3.31 -1.92
C ARG A 13 8.06 -2.90 -0.96
N GLU A 14 9.30 -2.82 -1.43
CA GLU A 14 10.44 -2.40 -0.60
C GLU A 14 10.30 -0.96 -0.10
N THR A 15 9.93 -0.02 -0.97
CA THR A 15 9.63 1.37 -0.59
C THR A 15 8.57 1.40 0.52
N CYS A 16 7.45 0.70 0.33
CA CYS A 16 6.37 0.70 1.32
C CYS A 16 6.81 0.10 2.66
N ARG A 17 7.56 -1.01 2.65
CA ARG A 17 8.11 -1.61 3.88
C ARG A 17 9.02 -0.64 4.62
N ARG A 18 9.92 0.05 3.92
CA ARG A 18 10.82 1.05 4.53
C ARG A 18 10.03 2.18 5.18
N ILE A 19 9.01 2.71 4.50
CA ILE A 19 8.14 3.77 5.04
C ILE A 19 7.41 3.30 6.30
N ILE A 20 6.84 2.09 6.28
CA ILE A 20 6.15 1.55 7.45
C ILE A 20 7.12 1.36 8.63
N TYR A 21 8.31 0.81 8.38
CA TYR A 21 9.30 0.58 9.43
C TYR A 21 9.86 1.90 10.00
N SER A 22 10.07 2.91 9.18
CA SER A 22 10.53 4.22 9.66
C SER A 22 9.45 4.99 10.42
N SER A 23 8.17 4.77 10.07
CA SER A 23 7.04 5.49 10.68
C SER A 23 6.57 4.86 11.98
N LEU A 24 6.53 3.52 12.06
CA LEU A 24 6.04 2.80 13.25
C LEU A 24 7.18 2.31 14.15
N GLY A 25 8.42 2.34 13.67
CA GLY A 25 9.53 1.58 14.24
C GLY A 25 9.56 0.14 13.72
N GLU A 26 10.75 -0.45 13.66
CA GLU A 26 10.98 -1.73 13.00
C GLU A 26 10.14 -2.88 13.61
N SER A 27 10.12 -2.99 14.93
CA SER A 27 9.38 -4.07 15.62
C SER A 27 7.87 -3.96 15.41
N ALA A 28 7.30 -2.76 15.60
CA ALA A 28 5.87 -2.54 15.44
C ALA A 28 5.45 -2.65 13.97
N GLY A 29 6.26 -2.13 13.04
CA GLY A 29 6.03 -2.27 11.61
C GLY A 29 6.06 -3.73 11.15
N LYS A 30 7.04 -4.52 11.60
CA LYS A 30 7.09 -5.96 11.33
C LYS A 30 5.86 -6.69 11.88
N ALA A 31 5.46 -6.40 13.12
CA ALA A 31 4.28 -7.01 13.73
C ALA A 31 2.99 -6.68 12.96
N ALA A 32 2.82 -5.42 12.54
CA ALA A 32 1.68 -5.00 11.75
C ALA A 32 1.63 -5.71 10.39
N LEU A 33 2.75 -5.72 9.64
CA LEU A 33 2.80 -6.41 8.35
C LEU A 33 2.57 -7.92 8.47
N LEU A 34 3.08 -8.55 9.54
CA LEU A 34 2.83 -9.96 9.82
C LEU A 34 1.35 -10.23 10.11
N PHE A 35 0.70 -9.36 10.89
CA PHE A 35 -0.73 -9.48 11.16
C PHE A 35 -1.54 -9.35 9.86
N MET A 36 -1.24 -8.35 9.03
CA MET A 36 -1.89 -8.18 7.73
C MET A 36 -1.67 -9.38 6.81
N GLN A 37 -0.45 -9.91 6.76
CA GLN A 37 -0.15 -11.09 5.94
C GLN A 37 -0.95 -12.32 6.38
N ARG A 38 -1.16 -12.51 7.69
CA ARG A 38 -2.00 -13.59 8.22
C ARG A 38 -3.47 -13.40 7.84
N ASP A 39 -3.97 -12.17 7.88
CA ASP A 39 -5.37 -11.85 7.52
C ASP A 39 -5.62 -11.98 6.01
N LEU A 40 -4.66 -11.55 5.18
CA LEU A 40 -4.77 -11.54 3.72
C LEU A 40 -4.32 -12.85 3.06
N GLY A 41 -3.64 -13.73 3.80
CA GLY A 41 -3.06 -14.98 3.28
C GLY A 41 -1.86 -14.80 2.34
N ARG A 42 -1.36 -13.57 2.17
CA ARG A 42 -0.25 -13.20 1.28
C ARG A 42 0.37 -11.87 1.71
N ASP A 43 1.50 -11.49 1.11
CA ASP A 43 2.16 -10.21 1.40
C ASP A 43 1.20 -9.03 1.17
N PRO A 44 1.09 -8.07 2.12
CA PRO A 44 0.14 -6.96 2.01
C PRO A 44 0.33 -6.07 0.78
N PHE A 45 1.56 -5.90 0.32
CA PHE A 45 1.85 -5.05 -0.84
C PHE A 45 1.63 -5.80 -2.16
N ASP A 46 1.73 -7.13 -2.16
CA ASP A 46 1.20 -7.95 -3.25
C ASP A 46 -0.33 -7.91 -3.30
N ALA A 47 -0.98 -8.01 -2.14
CA ALA A 47 -2.43 -7.91 -2.05
C ALA A 47 -2.93 -6.56 -2.55
N LEU A 48 -2.20 -5.47 -2.32
CA LEU A 48 -2.58 -4.11 -2.76
C LEU A 48 -2.78 -4.02 -4.29
N TRP A 49 -2.08 -4.86 -5.07
CA TRP A 49 -2.20 -4.92 -6.53
C TRP A 49 -3.52 -5.52 -7.03
N GLU A 50 -4.13 -6.40 -6.22
CA GLU A 50 -5.29 -7.19 -6.62
C GLU A 50 -6.54 -6.85 -5.82
N ASP A 51 -6.38 -6.56 -4.54
CA ASP A 51 -7.44 -6.29 -3.58
C ASP A 51 -7.05 -5.14 -2.63
N PRO A 52 -7.04 -3.90 -3.13
CA PRO A 52 -6.66 -2.73 -2.32
C PRO A 52 -7.65 -2.46 -1.18
N ARG A 53 -8.91 -2.89 -1.33
CA ARG A 53 -9.92 -2.79 -0.27
C ARG A 53 -9.67 -3.77 0.86
N GLY A 54 -9.32 -5.02 0.54
CA GLY A 54 -8.88 -5.99 1.52
C GLY A 54 -7.67 -5.49 2.32
N VAL A 55 -6.70 -4.87 1.66
CA VAL A 55 -5.55 -4.23 2.33
C VAL A 55 -6.00 -3.12 3.28
N TYR A 56 -6.87 -2.21 2.83
CA TYR A 56 -7.40 -1.15 3.69
C TYR A 56 -8.08 -1.71 4.94
N CYS A 57 -8.96 -2.70 4.77
CA CYS A 57 -9.64 -3.34 5.89
C CYS A 57 -8.66 -4.05 6.84
N ALA A 58 -7.62 -4.70 6.32
CA ALA A 58 -6.57 -5.32 7.15
C ALA A 58 -5.79 -4.28 7.96
N MET A 59 -5.50 -3.10 7.38
CA MET A 59 -4.88 -1.99 8.13
C MET A 59 -5.84 -1.43 9.19
N GLU A 60 -7.12 -1.25 8.85
CA GLU A 60 -8.13 -0.73 9.78
C GLU A 60 -8.34 -1.65 10.99
N LYS A 61 -8.27 -2.98 10.82
CA LYS A 61 -8.31 -3.93 11.94
C LYS A 61 -7.19 -3.71 12.96
N ILE A 62 -6.02 -3.25 12.53
CA ILE A 62 -4.86 -3.01 13.39
C ILE A 62 -4.89 -1.61 14.00
N PHE A 63 -5.11 -0.60 13.14
CA PHE A 63 -4.91 0.80 13.49
C PHE A 63 -6.22 1.55 13.80
N GLY A 64 -7.37 0.90 13.63
CA GLY A 64 -8.68 1.52 13.73
C GLY A 64 -8.77 2.78 12.87
N ARG A 65 -9.31 3.86 13.45
CA ARG A 65 -9.41 5.18 12.79
C ARG A 65 -8.06 5.77 12.37
N GLY A 66 -6.94 5.32 12.96
CA GLY A 66 -5.59 5.74 12.62
C GLY A 66 -5.14 5.31 11.22
N VAL A 67 -5.85 4.38 10.58
CA VAL A 67 -5.53 3.89 9.23
C VAL A 67 -5.42 5.02 8.20
N LYS A 68 -6.27 6.05 8.29
CA LYS A 68 -6.24 7.18 7.35
C LYS A 68 -4.93 7.94 7.43
N VAL A 69 -4.44 8.20 8.65
CA VAL A 69 -3.15 8.87 8.87
C VAL A 69 -2.01 8.01 8.32
N LEU A 70 -2.05 6.70 8.55
CA LEU A 70 -1.03 5.79 8.03
C LEU A 70 -1.00 5.76 6.50
N VAL A 71 -2.16 5.79 5.84
CA VAL A 71 -2.25 5.90 4.38
C VAL A 71 -1.64 7.21 3.90
N HIS A 72 -1.91 8.33 4.58
CA HIS A 72 -1.30 9.62 4.23
C HIS A 72 0.23 9.60 4.35
N ILE A 73 0.75 9.00 5.43
CA ILE A 73 2.21 8.83 5.63
C ILE A 73 2.80 7.96 4.52
N LEU A 74 2.13 6.86 4.17
CA LEU A 74 2.56 5.95 3.12
C LEU A 74 2.65 6.68 1.77
N VAL A 75 1.60 7.43 1.40
CA VAL A 75 1.55 8.18 0.14
C VAL A 75 2.61 9.29 0.10
N ALA A 76 2.77 10.04 1.20
CA ALA A 76 3.81 11.06 1.30
C ALA A 76 5.21 10.47 1.13
N GLY A 77 5.49 9.32 1.75
CA GLY A 77 6.74 8.59 1.59
C GLY A 77 6.95 8.09 0.16
N ILE A 78 5.92 7.53 -0.47
CA ILE A 78 5.98 7.06 -1.87
C ILE A 78 6.29 8.23 -2.81
N ASN A 79 5.58 9.36 -2.67
CA ASN A 79 5.83 10.56 -3.48
C ASN A 79 7.27 11.04 -3.35
N ARG A 80 7.80 11.07 -2.12
CA ARG A 80 9.18 11.47 -1.84
C ARG A 80 10.22 10.51 -2.42
N GLU A 81 10.05 9.19 -2.22
CA GLU A 81 11.04 8.20 -2.65
C GLU A 81 11.01 7.92 -4.16
N ARG A 82 9.87 8.13 -4.81
CA ARG A 82 9.66 7.75 -6.22
C ARG A 82 9.44 8.93 -7.16
N GLY A 83 9.42 10.16 -6.65
CA GLY A 83 9.15 11.36 -7.45
C GLY A 83 7.74 11.38 -8.03
N LEU A 84 6.80 10.67 -7.40
CA LEU A 84 5.40 10.64 -7.80
C LEU A 84 4.64 11.82 -7.18
N ASN A 85 3.51 12.17 -7.78
CA ASN A 85 2.57 13.13 -7.22
C ASN A 85 1.19 12.48 -7.11
N ILE A 86 0.99 11.73 -6.02
CA ILE A 86 -0.25 11.05 -5.67
C ILE A 86 -0.95 11.87 -4.57
N SER A 87 -2.23 12.22 -4.76
CA SER A 87 -3.08 12.72 -3.67
C SER A 87 -3.34 11.61 -2.63
N PRO A 88 -3.03 11.83 -1.33
CA PRO A 88 -3.38 10.91 -0.26
C PRO A 88 -4.88 10.60 -0.18
N GLU A 89 -5.72 11.62 -0.37
CA GLU A 89 -7.17 11.52 -0.31
C GLU A 89 -7.68 10.65 -1.45
N ARG A 90 -7.20 10.90 -2.67
CA ARG A 90 -7.55 10.08 -3.83
C ARG A 90 -7.07 8.64 -3.69
N PHE A 91 -5.85 8.44 -3.19
CA PHE A 91 -5.33 7.09 -2.94
C PHE A 91 -6.18 6.33 -1.92
N LEU A 92 -6.59 7.01 -0.85
CA LEU A 92 -7.49 6.46 0.16
C LEU A 92 -8.85 6.10 -0.44
N GLU A 93 -9.44 6.96 -1.27
CA GLU A 93 -10.69 6.66 -1.98
C GLU A 93 -10.57 5.39 -2.84
N LEU A 94 -9.47 5.26 -3.60
CA LEU A 94 -9.22 4.11 -4.46
C LEU A 94 -9.11 2.82 -3.65
N MET A 95 -8.43 2.88 -2.50
CA MET A 95 -8.33 1.74 -1.58
C MET A 95 -9.71 1.37 -1.02
N CYS A 96 -10.52 2.35 -0.62
CA CYS A 96 -11.84 2.09 -0.03
C CYS A 96 -12.87 1.56 -1.04
N SER A 97 -12.83 2.02 -2.29
CA SER A 97 -13.86 1.69 -3.29
C SER A 97 -13.82 0.21 -3.69
N GLY A 98 -12.62 -0.35 -3.88
CA GLY A 98 -12.41 -1.72 -4.35
C GLY A 98 -13.00 -2.04 -5.73
N ASN A 99 -13.46 -1.06 -6.51
CA ASN A 99 -14.00 -1.33 -7.85
C ASN A 99 -12.88 -1.56 -8.87
N GLN A 100 -13.21 -2.20 -10.00
CA GLN A 100 -12.23 -2.58 -11.02
C GLN A 100 -11.40 -1.38 -11.53
N SER A 101 -12.04 -0.23 -11.74
CA SER A 101 -11.35 0.99 -12.17
C SER A 101 -10.33 1.47 -11.13
N SER A 102 -10.64 1.34 -9.83
CA SER A 102 -9.75 1.76 -8.76
C SER A 102 -8.55 0.83 -8.61
N VAL A 103 -8.77 -0.48 -8.82
CA VAL A 103 -7.70 -1.47 -8.91
C VAL A 103 -6.75 -1.12 -10.05
N GLU A 104 -7.26 -0.83 -11.25
CA GLU A 104 -6.43 -0.45 -12.41
C GLU A 104 -5.66 0.86 -12.22
N GLU A 105 -6.25 1.82 -11.50
CA GLU A 105 -5.60 3.07 -11.17
C GLU A 105 -4.44 2.84 -10.18
N ILE A 106 -4.66 2.08 -9.09
CA ILE A 106 -3.59 1.68 -8.15
C ILE A 106 -2.48 0.92 -8.87
N ARG A 107 -2.82 0.02 -9.78
CA ARG A 107 -1.83 -0.70 -10.60
C ARG A 107 -0.95 0.24 -11.41
N SER A 108 -1.52 1.33 -11.92
CA SER A 108 -0.77 2.34 -12.67
C SER A 108 0.18 3.14 -11.78
N ILE A 109 -0.22 3.43 -10.53
CA ILE A 109 0.63 4.07 -9.53
C ILE A 109 1.83 3.19 -9.18
N VAL A 110 1.58 1.92 -8.87
CA VAL A 110 2.62 0.97 -8.44
C VAL A 110 3.67 0.78 -9.54
N LYS A 111 3.25 0.76 -10.81
CA LYS A 111 4.15 0.73 -11.97
C LYS A 111 4.92 2.04 -12.20
N GLY A 112 4.57 3.12 -11.49
CA GLY A 112 5.17 4.45 -11.68
C GLY A 112 4.77 5.10 -13.00
N THR A 113 3.68 4.66 -13.63
CA THR A 113 3.27 5.11 -14.97
C THR A 113 2.25 6.24 -14.94
N ARG A 114 1.81 6.69 -13.76
CA ARG A 114 0.79 7.75 -13.62
C ARG A 114 0.98 8.59 -12.36
N ASN A 115 0.81 9.90 -12.51
CA ASN A 115 0.56 10.82 -11.40
C ASN A 115 -0.95 10.95 -11.20
N ILE A 116 -1.40 11.11 -9.95
CA ILE A 116 -2.82 11.25 -9.63
C ILE A 116 -2.99 12.50 -8.78
N ARG A 117 -3.66 13.49 -9.36
CA ARG A 117 -3.92 14.80 -8.78
C ARG A 117 -5.35 14.90 -8.31
#